data_AF-A0A1G4P0S4-F1
#
_entry.id   AF-A0A1G4P0S4-F1
#
_cell.length_a   1.000
_cell.length_b   1.000
_cell.length_c   1.000
_cell.angle_alpha   90.00
_cell.angle_beta   90.00
_cell.angle_gamma   90.00
#
_symmetry.space_group_name_H-M   'P 1'
#
loop_
_entity.id
_entity.type
_entity.pdbx_description
1 polymer ?
#
loop_
_entity_poly.entity_id
_entity_poly.type
_entity_poly.pdbx_seq_one_letter_code
_entity_poly.pdbx_strand_id
1 'polypeptide(L)' 'MYIFWENVWKFPRFLISVCVGFFLTAAYPFFQLSKNKKMLYLILFIFSLLSGIFYTILKSMLGYS' A
#
# COMPACT_ATOMS: atom_id res chain seq x y z
N MET A 1 -21.40 12.15 31.57
CA MET A 1 -21.22 12.53 30.15
C MET A 1 -19.85 12.13 29.60
N TYR A 2 -18.75 12.24 30.36
CA TYR A 2 -17.40 11.86 29.93
C TYR A 2 -17.23 10.38 29.54
N ILE A 3 -17.87 9.47 30.28
CA ILE A 3 -17.79 8.01 30.08
C ILE A 3 -18.34 7.57 28.71
N PHE A 4 -19.39 8.24 28.21
CA PHE A 4 -19.99 7.92 26.92
C PHE A 4 -19.03 8.19 25.77
N TRP A 5 -18.44 9.39 25.75
CA TRP A 5 -17.48 9.79 24.73
C TRP A 5 -16.20 8.95 24.79
N GLU A 6 -15.73 8.58 26.00
CA GLU A 6 -14.59 7.69 26.16
C GLU A 6 -14.84 6.31 25.53
N ASN A 7 -16.05 5.76 25.66
CA ASN A 7 -16.40 4.48 25.04
C ASN A 7 -16.53 4.57 23.51
N VAL A 8 -17.06 5.68 22.98
CA VAL A 8 -17.13 5.88 21.53
C VAL A 8 -15.73 5.91 20.91
N TRP A 9 -14.74 6.52 21.56
CA TRP A 9 -13.35 6.56 21.08
C TRP A 9 -12.61 5.22 21.13
N LYS A 10 -13.07 4.25 21.92
CA LYS A 10 -12.45 2.91 22.01
C LYS A 10 -12.62 2.11 20.71
N PHE A 11 -13.75 2.25 20.03
CA PHE A 11 -14.04 1.49 18.81
C PHE A 11 -13.16 1.90 17.61
N PRO A 12 -13.02 3.19 17.25
CA PRO A 12 -12.08 3.62 16.22
C PRO A 12 -10.64 3.21 16.53
N ARG A 13 -10.22 3.35 17.79
CA ARG A 13 -8.87 2.96 18.22
C ARG A 13 -8.63 1.46 18.02
N PHE A 14 -9.60 0.62 18.38
CA PHE A 14 -9.55 -0.81 18.13
C PHE A 14 -9.46 -1.12 16.64
N LEU A 15 -10.33 -0.52 15.84
CA LEU A 15 -10.38 -0.75 14.39
C LEU A 15 -9.04 -0.38 13.73
N ILE A 16 -8.49 0.79 14.05
CA ILE A 16 -7.17 1.22 13.55
C ILE A 16 -6.08 0.24 13.99
N SER A 17 -6.07 -0.18 15.26
CA SER A 17 -5.09 -1.14 15.77
C SER A 17 -5.15 -2.48 15.04
N VAL A 18 -6.35 -2.99 14.78
CA VAL A 18 -6.55 -4.25 14.04
C VAL A 18 -6.14 -4.09 12.58
N CYS A 19 -6.56 -3.02 11.92
CA CYS A 19 -6.18 -2.75 10.54
C CYS A 19 -4.66 -2.61 10.39
N VAL A 20 -3.99 -1.88 11.28
CA VAL A 20 -2.54 -1.72 11.25
C VAL A 20 -1.84 -3.05 11.51
N GLY A 21 -2.26 -3.81 12.53
CA GLY A 21 -1.69 -5.12 12.83
C GLY A 21 -1.86 -6.11 11.67
N PHE A 22 -3.08 -6.20 11.14
CA PHE A 22 -3.39 -7.02 9.97
C PHE A 22 -2.56 -6.62 8.75
N PHE A 23 -2.48 -5.32 8.45
CA PHE A 23 -1.73 -4.82 7.31
C PHE A 23 -0.24 -5.13 7.44
N LEU A 24 0.35 -4.93 8.62
CA LEU A 24 1.76 -5.26 8.90
C LEU A 24 2.04 -6.76 8.73
N THR A 25 1.17 -7.62 9.27
CA THR A 25 1.33 -9.08 9.15
C THR A 25 1.17 -9.53 7.70
N ALA A 26 0.17 -9.02 6.98
CA ALA A 26 -0.05 -9.32 5.57
C ALA A 26 1.08 -8.76 4.68
N ALA A 27 1.67 -7.63 5.05
CA ALA A 27 2.79 -7.01 4.33
C ALA A 27 4.15 -7.70 4.62
N TYR A 28 4.27 -8.47 5.70
CA TYR A 28 5.51 -9.16 6.10
C TYR A 28 6.19 -9.97 4.97
N PRO A 29 5.49 -10.86 4.23
CA PRO A 29 6.11 -11.59 3.12
C PRO A 29 6.67 -10.67 2.02
N PHE A 30 6.04 -9.51 1.77
CA PHE A 30 6.56 -8.52 0.81
C PHE A 30 7.88 -7.90 1.31
N PHE A 31 7.97 -7.57 2.60
CA PHE A 31 9.23 -7.13 3.21
C PHE A 31 10.31 -8.22 3.18
N GLN A 32 9.92 -9.49 3.26
CA GLN A 32 10.85 -10.61 3.15
C GLN A 32 11.35 -10.81 1.71
N LEU A 33 10.49 -10.68 0.70
CA LEU A 33 10.89 -10.68 -0.72
C LEU A 33 11.85 -9.52 -1.03
N SER A 34 11.62 -8.35 -0.43
CA SER A 34 12.45 -7.16 -0.58
C SER A 34 13.90 -7.35 -0.09
N LYS A 35 14.14 -8.23 0.90
CA LYS A 35 15.51 -8.55 1.35
C LYS A 35 16.37 -9.18 0.26
N ASN A 36 15.77 -9.89 -0.69
CA ASN A 36 16.50 -10.43 -1.83
C ASN A 36 16.71 -9.35 -2.88
N LYS A 37 17.89 -8.72 -2.87
CA LYS A 37 18.24 -7.62 -3.78
C LYS A 37 17.95 -7.94 -5.25
N LYS A 38 18.19 -9.18 -5.70
CA LYS A 38 17.93 -9.59 -7.10
C LYS A 38 16.44 -9.56 -7.42
N MET A 39 15.59 -10.08 -6.53
CA MET A 39 14.13 -10.03 -6.70
C MET A 39 13.59 -8.61 -6.59
N LEU A 40 14.16 -7.80 -5.69
CA LEU A 40 13.78 -6.39 -5.56
C LEU A 40 14.03 -5.62 -6.87
N TYR A 41 15.22 -5.77 -7.48
CA TYR A 41 15.51 -5.15 -8.77
C TYR A 41 14.55 -5.60 -9.87
N LEU A 42 14.20 -6.90 -9.90
CA LEU A 42 13.25 -7.45 -10.87
C LEU A 42 11.86 -6.83 -10.69
N ILE A 43 11.37 -6.75 -9.45
CA ILE A 43 10.08 -6.12 -9.12
C ILE A 43 10.08 -4.64 -9.52
N LEU A 44 11.14 -3.89 -9.17
CA LEU A 44 11.27 -2.48 -9.56
C LEU A 44 11.29 -2.28 -11.08
N PHE A 45 11.99 -3.17 -11.80
CA PHE A 45 12.03 -3.12 -13.26
C PHE A 45 10.65 -3.34 -13.88
N ILE A 46 9.92 -4.36 -13.43
CA ILE A 46 8.55 -4.62 -13.88
C ILE A 46 7.64 -3.42 -13.57
N PHE A 47 7.75 -2.86 -12.36
CA PHE A 47 6.92 -1.74 -11.94
C PHE A 47 7.18 -0.47 -12.75
N SER A 48 8.46 -0.19 -13.05
CA SER A 48 8.86 0.91 -13.94
C SER A 48 8.29 0.73 -15.35
N LEU A 49 8.38 -0.49 -15.89
CA LEU A 49 7.87 -0.82 -17.22
C LEU A 49 6.34 -0.66 -17.28
N LEU A 50 5.62 -1.16 -16.27
CA LEU A 50 4.18 -0.96 -16.15
C LEU A 50 3.82 0.53 -16.07
N SER A 51 4.52 1.30 -15.24
CA SER A 51 4.31 2.74 -15.11
C SER A 51 4.51 3.47 -16.44
N GLY A 52 5.54 3.11 -17.21
CA GLY A 52 5.77 3.65 -18.54
C GLY A 52 4.67 3.32 -19.54
N ILE A 53 4.14 2.09 -19.49
CA ILE A 53 2.98 1.68 -20.30
C ILE A 53 1.75 2.50 -19.91
N PHE A 54 1.45 2.59 -18.61
CA PHE A 54 0.32 3.38 -18.11
C PHE A 54 0.43 4.85 -18.51
N TYR A 55 1.62 5.44 -18.37
CA TYR A 55 1.89 6.80 -18.81
C TYR A 55 1.63 6.97 -20.31
N THR A 56 2.07 6.02 -21.14
CA THR A 56 1.85 6.05 -22.59
C THR A 56 0.37 5.92 -22.96
N ILE A 57 -0.37 5.07 -22.25
CA ILE A 57 -1.82 4.91 -22.43
C ILE A 57 -2.51 6.23 -22.07
N LEU A 58 -2.22 6.79 -20.91
CA LEU A 58 -2.81 8.06 -20.47
C LEU A 58 -2.44 9.19 -21.45
N LYS A 59 -1.18 9.27 -21.86
CA LYS A 59 -0.72 10.25 -22.87
C LYS A 59 -1.54 10.14 -24.17
N SER A 60 -1.76 8.91 -24.65
CA SER A 60 -2.57 8.63 -25.84
C SER A 60 -4.04 9.01 -25.65
N MET A 61 -4.61 8.75 -24.47
CA MET A 61 -6.00 9.08 -24.15
C MET A 61 -6.25 10.58 -24.02
N LEU A 62 -5.28 11.33 -23.49
CA LEU A 62 -5.37 12.78 -23.33
C LEU A 62 -4.92 13.57 -24.58
N GLY A 63 -4.43 12.90 -25.62
CA GLY A 63 -4.02 13.54 -26.87
C GLY A 63 -2.77 14.42 -26.74
N TYR A 64 -1.97 14.22 -25.69
CA TYR A 64 -0.70 14.92 -25.55
C TYR A 64 0.32 14.30 -26.53
N SER A 65 0.87 15.09 -27.47
CA SER A 65 1.90 14.65 -28.43
C SER A 65 3.30 14.71 -27.82
#